data_AF-A0A7R9U3Y3-F1
#
_entry.id   AF-A0A7R9U3Y3-F1
#
_cell.length_a   1.000
_cell.length_b   1.000
_cell.length_c   1.000
_cell.angle_alpha   90.00
_cell.angle_beta   90.00
_cell.angle_gamma   90.00
#
_symmetry.space_group_name_H-M   'P 1'
#
loop_
_entity.id
_entity.type
_entity.pdbx_description
1 polymer ?
#
loop_
_entity_poly.entity_id
_entity_poly.type
_entity_poly.pdbx_seq_one_letter_code
_entity_poly.pdbx_strand_id
1 'polypeptide(L)'
;RAQECGDIFKLVIDNAQDMKEHMRDSSSVTYLQGKLLIENAFATYLMELARRKARADGGVKVEALPEFLQAVGKLTDIGKIDESFPMTELNVALVLLARARNAEDKNTKGDMYHLANAKLSAVHAKNGLGVVAALLGKAEVLANRGSYPAARDVLIRILDMHPHCGPDVRVAIGYCCFKLGEFERARLAFRRALQLTDFTNVE
;
A
#
# COMPACT_ATOMS: atom_id res chain seq x y z
N ARG A 1 6.15 -3.97 21.31
CA ARG A 1 5.02 -3.94 20.36
C ARG A 1 5.44 -3.87 18.89
N ALA A 2 6.12 -2.83 18.38
CA ALA A 2 6.57 -2.81 16.96
C ALA A 2 7.69 -3.83 16.65
N GLN A 3 8.58 -4.07 17.62
CA GLN A 3 9.66 -5.06 17.54
C GLN A 3 9.10 -6.50 17.55
N GLU A 4 8.16 -6.78 18.45
CA GLU A 4 7.46 -8.07 18.55
C GLU A 4 6.67 -8.45 17.28
N CYS A 5 6.01 -7.48 16.62
CA CYS A 5 5.38 -7.75 15.32
C CYS A 5 6.41 -8.02 14.23
N GLY A 6 7.55 -7.33 14.25
CA GLY A 6 8.66 -7.59 13.31
C GLY A 6 9.28 -8.98 13.50
N ASP A 7 9.40 -9.43 14.76
CA ASP A 7 9.92 -10.76 15.10
C ASP A 7 8.94 -11.87 14.72
N ILE A 8 7.63 -11.67 14.91
CA ILE A 8 6.59 -12.61 14.45
C ILE A 8 6.58 -12.70 12.92
N PHE A 9 6.67 -11.58 12.21
CA PHE A 9 6.75 -11.60 10.75
C PHE A 9 8.02 -12.30 10.27
N LYS A 10 9.17 -12.02 10.90
CA LYS A 10 10.44 -12.68 10.59
C LYS A 10 10.36 -14.19 10.84
N LEU A 11 9.76 -14.61 11.96
CA LEU A 11 9.50 -16.02 12.26
C LEU A 11 8.59 -16.69 11.21
N VAL A 12 7.54 -16.00 10.75
CA VAL A 12 6.65 -16.48 9.67
C VAL A 12 7.41 -16.61 8.35
N ILE A 13 8.34 -15.71 8.07
CA ILE A 13 9.18 -15.74 6.86
C ILE A 13 10.22 -16.86 6.93
N ASP A 14 10.91 -17.00 8.07
CA ASP A 14 11.89 -18.05 8.30
C ASP A 14 11.19 -19.42 8.21
N ASN A 15 10.01 -19.58 8.82
CA ASN A 15 9.18 -20.78 8.66
C ASN A 15 8.69 -21.00 7.22
N ALA A 16 8.42 -19.94 6.46
CA ALA A 16 8.06 -20.06 5.05
C ALA A 16 9.25 -20.46 4.15
N GLN A 17 10.46 -20.04 4.53
CA GLN A 17 11.70 -20.48 3.90
C GLN A 17 12.01 -21.94 4.26
N ASP A 18 11.73 -22.37 5.49
CA ASP A 18 11.85 -23.78 5.89
C ASP A 18 10.80 -24.67 5.19
N MET A 19 9.57 -24.15 4.97
CA MET A 19 8.55 -24.81 4.16
C MET A 19 8.98 -24.97 2.69
N LYS A 20 9.77 -24.04 2.16
CA LYS A 20 10.37 -24.14 0.82
C LYS A 20 11.39 -25.27 0.72
N GLU A 21 12.05 -25.64 1.82
CA GLU A 21 13.00 -26.76 1.87
C GLU A 21 12.30 -28.13 2.07
N HIS A 22 11.14 -28.15 2.74
CA HIS A 22 10.47 -29.39 3.12
C HIS A 22 9.38 -29.90 2.15
N MET A 23 8.88 -29.09 1.21
CA MET A 23 7.84 -29.50 0.26
C MET A 23 8.42 -29.85 -1.13
N ARG A 24 8.46 -31.16 -1.43
CA ARG A 24 9.11 -31.77 -2.60
C ARG A 24 8.44 -31.54 -3.96
N ASP A 25 7.22 -30.99 -4.02
CA ASP A 25 6.52 -30.74 -5.29
C ASP A 25 6.50 -29.25 -5.63
N SER A 26 7.61 -28.77 -6.19
CA SER A 26 7.82 -27.39 -6.65
C SER A 26 6.90 -26.95 -7.80
N SER A 27 6.10 -27.85 -8.35
CA SER A 27 5.29 -27.69 -9.57
C SER A 27 3.76 -27.68 -9.32
N SER A 28 3.28 -27.80 -8.08
CA SER A 28 1.84 -27.64 -7.82
C SER A 28 1.41 -26.17 -7.92
N VAL A 29 0.30 -25.91 -8.62
CA VAL A 29 -0.25 -24.55 -8.81
C VAL A 29 -0.53 -23.88 -7.47
N THR A 30 -0.97 -24.65 -6.47
CA THR A 30 -1.23 -24.20 -5.10
C THR A 30 0.04 -23.79 -4.36
N TYR A 31 1.15 -24.52 -4.54
CA TYR A 31 2.45 -24.15 -3.97
C TYR A 31 2.97 -22.82 -4.53
N LEU A 32 2.90 -22.66 -5.85
CA LEU A 32 3.30 -21.40 -6.51
C LEU A 32 2.46 -20.22 -6.01
N GLN A 33 1.15 -20.38 -5.89
CA GLN A 33 0.26 -19.35 -5.33
C GLN A 33 0.56 -19.02 -3.87
N GLY A 34 0.82 -20.03 -3.03
CA GLY A 34 1.21 -19.84 -1.63
C GLY A 34 2.53 -19.07 -1.51
N LYS A 35 3.52 -19.43 -2.32
CA LYS A 35 4.80 -18.73 -2.39
C LYS A 35 4.64 -17.28 -2.82
N LEU A 36 3.82 -17.01 -3.86
CA LEU A 36 3.52 -15.66 -4.33
C LEU A 36 2.87 -14.81 -3.24
N LEU A 37 1.96 -15.36 -2.44
CA LEU A 37 1.31 -14.66 -1.33
C LEU A 37 2.31 -14.25 -0.26
N ILE A 38 3.15 -15.19 0.19
CA ILE A 38 4.12 -14.93 1.26
C ILE A 38 5.17 -13.91 0.82
N GLU A 39 5.73 -14.09 -0.37
CA GLU A 39 6.75 -13.18 -0.89
C GLU A 39 6.17 -11.77 -1.16
N ASN A 40 4.92 -11.67 -1.63
CA ASN A 40 4.24 -10.38 -1.76
C ASN A 40 3.99 -9.72 -0.40
N ALA A 41 3.54 -10.48 0.60
CA ALA A 41 3.34 -9.96 1.95
C ALA A 41 4.66 -9.44 2.54
N PHE A 42 5.76 -10.16 2.31
CA PHE A 42 7.08 -9.72 2.73
C PHE A 42 7.54 -8.46 2.02
N ALA A 43 7.33 -8.36 0.70
CA ALA A 43 7.63 -7.14 -0.04
C ALA A 43 6.84 -5.94 0.51
N THR A 44 5.54 -6.10 0.78
CA THR A 44 4.71 -5.05 1.38
C THR A 44 5.24 -4.63 2.76
N TYR A 45 5.65 -5.60 3.60
CA TYR A 45 6.25 -5.32 4.90
C TYR A 45 7.54 -4.50 4.79
N LEU A 46 8.45 -4.89 3.90
CA LEU A 46 9.70 -4.17 3.66
C LEU A 46 9.45 -2.73 3.19
N MET A 47 8.45 -2.51 2.34
CA MET A 47 8.07 -1.18 1.89
C MET A 47 7.55 -0.30 3.03
N GLU A 48 6.74 -0.85 3.93
CA GLU A 48 6.23 -0.11 5.09
C GLU A 48 7.34 0.16 6.11
N LEU A 49 8.25 -0.80 6.32
CA LEU A 49 9.44 -0.61 7.15
C LEU A 49 10.32 0.53 6.61
N ALA A 50 10.59 0.55 5.30
CA ALA A 50 11.32 1.63 4.64
C ALA A 50 10.61 2.98 4.86
N ARG A 51 9.28 3.03 4.68
CA ARG A 51 8.50 4.24 4.89
C ARG A 51 8.58 4.76 6.33
N ARG A 52 8.56 3.87 7.33
CA ARG A 52 8.69 4.24 8.75
C ARG A 52 10.07 4.79 9.07
N LYS A 53 11.13 4.15 8.57
CA LYS A 53 12.52 4.64 8.71
C LYS A 53 12.70 6.01 8.06
N ALA A 54 12.23 6.18 6.83
CA ALA A 54 12.28 7.47 6.15
C ALA A 54 11.57 8.60 6.93
N ARG A 55 10.47 8.30 7.63
CA ARG A 55 9.78 9.26 8.51
C ARG A 55 10.57 9.57 9.78
N ALA A 56 11.19 8.56 10.39
CA ALA A 56 12.01 8.72 11.59
C ALA A 56 13.29 9.54 11.32
N ASP A 57 13.92 9.30 10.17
CA ASP A 57 15.19 9.93 9.80
C ASP A 57 15.02 11.31 9.15
N GLY A 58 13.79 11.84 9.08
CA GLY A 58 13.51 13.25 8.81
C GLY A 58 13.98 13.82 7.46
N GLY A 59 14.18 12.98 6.43
CA GLY A 59 14.62 13.46 5.12
C GLY A 59 15.21 12.44 4.16
N VAL A 60 15.40 11.19 4.60
CA VAL A 60 15.90 10.12 3.73
C VAL A 60 14.81 9.73 2.72
N LYS A 61 15.15 9.77 1.43
CA LYS A 61 14.25 9.29 0.36
C LYS A 61 14.00 7.79 0.57
N VAL A 62 12.73 7.38 0.58
CA VAL A 62 12.33 5.97 0.77
C VAL A 62 13.06 5.04 -0.22
N GLU A 63 13.28 5.51 -1.44
CA GLU A 63 13.95 4.75 -2.50
C GLU A 63 15.43 4.45 -2.25
N ALA A 64 16.08 5.25 -1.41
CA ALA A 64 17.48 5.06 -1.06
C ALA A 64 17.66 4.03 0.07
N LEU A 65 16.57 3.61 0.73
CA LEU A 65 16.65 2.67 1.84
C LEU A 65 16.88 1.24 1.35
N PRO A 66 17.78 0.47 2.00
CA PRO A 66 18.05 -0.91 1.64
C PRO A 66 16.80 -1.79 1.62
N GLU A 67 15.86 -1.58 2.54
CA GLU A 67 14.61 -2.34 2.63
C GLU A 67 13.72 -2.09 1.40
N PHE A 68 13.70 -0.87 0.87
CA PHE A 68 12.95 -0.55 -0.33
C PHE A 68 13.57 -1.24 -1.56
N LEU A 69 14.90 -1.18 -1.69
CA LEU A 69 15.61 -1.86 -2.79
C LEU A 69 15.40 -3.37 -2.72
N GLN A 70 15.45 -3.96 -1.52
CA GLN A 70 15.17 -5.38 -1.30
C GLN A 70 13.73 -5.74 -1.70
N ALA A 71 12.74 -4.91 -1.35
CA ALA A 71 11.35 -5.12 -1.75
C ALA A 71 11.20 -5.10 -3.28
N VAL A 72 11.83 -4.13 -3.97
CA VAL A 72 11.79 -4.04 -5.44
C VAL A 72 12.46 -5.25 -6.10
N GLY A 73 13.60 -5.70 -5.56
CA GLY A 73 14.27 -6.92 -6.03
C GLY A 73 13.35 -8.13 -5.94
N LYS A 74 12.69 -8.32 -4.79
CA LYS A 74 11.72 -9.40 -4.59
C LYS A 74 10.54 -9.32 -5.54
N LEU A 75 9.95 -8.14 -5.72
CA LEU A 75 8.85 -7.95 -6.66
C LEU A 75 9.25 -8.25 -8.11
N THR A 76 10.49 -7.97 -8.48
CA THR A 76 11.04 -8.32 -9.79
C THR A 76 11.13 -9.83 -9.96
N ASP A 77 11.54 -10.57 -8.93
CA ASP A 77 11.62 -12.03 -8.98
C ASP A 77 10.24 -12.69 -8.95
N ILE A 78 9.30 -12.16 -8.16
CA ILE A 78 7.89 -12.58 -8.13
C ILE A 78 7.22 -12.33 -9.49
N GLY A 79 7.48 -11.19 -10.11
CA GLY A 79 6.92 -10.83 -11.42
C GLY A 79 7.36 -11.74 -12.55
N LYS A 80 8.54 -12.38 -12.46
CA LYS A 80 8.99 -13.42 -13.40
C LYS A 80 8.16 -14.70 -13.32
N ILE A 81 7.52 -14.94 -12.17
CA ILE A 81 6.67 -16.12 -11.94
C ILE A 81 5.25 -15.82 -12.42
N ASP A 82 4.64 -14.76 -11.88
CA ASP A 82 3.31 -14.30 -12.29
C ASP A 82 3.18 -12.78 -12.05
N GLU A 83 3.35 -12.01 -13.11
CA GLU A 83 3.14 -10.56 -13.09
C GLU A 83 1.66 -10.19 -12.89
N SER A 84 0.75 -11.05 -13.35
CA SER A 84 -0.69 -10.81 -13.31
C SER A 84 -1.31 -11.10 -11.94
N PHE A 85 -0.52 -11.59 -10.99
CA PHE A 85 -1.00 -11.85 -9.65
C PHE A 85 -1.45 -10.53 -8.95
N PRO A 86 -2.67 -10.45 -8.39
CA PRO A 86 -3.24 -9.19 -7.90
C PRO A 86 -2.37 -8.46 -6.86
N MET A 87 -1.76 -9.19 -5.93
CA MET A 87 -0.89 -8.57 -4.92
C MET A 87 0.41 -8.04 -5.51
N THR A 88 0.92 -8.68 -6.56
CA THR A 88 2.11 -8.21 -7.28
C THR A 88 1.80 -6.89 -7.99
N GLU A 89 0.67 -6.81 -8.71
CA GLU A 89 0.21 -5.56 -9.34
C GLU A 89 0.01 -4.42 -8.32
N LEU A 90 -0.57 -4.75 -7.16
CA LEU A 90 -0.76 -3.79 -6.06
C LEU A 90 0.59 -3.28 -5.52
N ASN A 91 1.52 -4.17 -5.23
CA ASN A 91 2.85 -3.80 -4.72
C ASN A 91 3.66 -3.00 -5.74
N VAL A 92 3.61 -3.36 -7.03
CA VAL A 92 4.22 -2.58 -8.12
C VAL A 92 3.61 -1.18 -8.18
N ALA A 93 2.29 -1.04 -8.04
CA ALA A 93 1.65 0.27 -7.97
C ALA A 93 2.17 1.08 -6.78
N LEU A 94 2.33 0.49 -5.60
CA LEU A 94 2.89 1.17 -4.42
C LEU A 94 4.32 1.65 -4.66
N VAL A 95 5.15 0.87 -5.36
CA VAL A 95 6.53 1.25 -5.73
C VAL A 95 6.50 2.46 -6.66
N LEU A 96 5.61 2.44 -7.66
CA LEU A 96 5.44 3.56 -8.60
C LEU A 96 4.98 4.83 -7.88
N LEU A 97 4.07 4.73 -6.91
CA LEU A 97 3.64 5.87 -6.09
C LEU A 97 4.77 6.42 -5.24
N ALA A 98 5.60 5.56 -4.64
CA ALA A 98 6.77 6.00 -3.90
C ALA A 98 7.74 6.77 -4.79
N ARG A 99 7.99 6.27 -6.01
CA ARG A 99 8.82 6.93 -7.04
C ARG A 99 8.26 8.26 -7.52
N ALA A 100 6.96 8.29 -7.81
CA ALA A 100 6.29 9.50 -8.29
C ALA A 100 6.35 10.65 -7.27
N ARG A 101 6.42 10.35 -5.96
CA ARG A 101 6.57 11.39 -4.93
C ARG A 101 7.94 12.07 -4.95
N ASN A 102 8.98 11.37 -5.40
CA ASN A 102 10.36 11.87 -5.44
C ASN A 102 10.80 12.36 -6.84
N ALA A 103 9.99 12.11 -7.87
CA ALA A 103 10.26 12.58 -9.22
C ALA A 103 10.16 14.13 -9.30
N GLU A 104 11.20 14.77 -9.82
CA GLU A 104 11.29 16.23 -9.98
C GLU A 104 10.57 16.71 -11.23
N ASP A 105 10.61 15.91 -12.30
CA ASP A 105 9.95 16.23 -13.56
C ASP A 105 8.45 15.89 -13.54
N LYS A 106 7.63 16.84 -14.01
CA LYS A 106 6.18 16.73 -14.03
C LYS A 106 5.69 15.67 -15.00
N ASN A 107 6.39 15.46 -16.12
CA ASN A 107 5.98 14.50 -17.14
C ASN A 107 6.20 13.07 -16.65
N THR A 108 7.42 12.75 -16.21
CA THR A 108 7.73 11.44 -15.59
C THR A 108 6.85 11.13 -14.38
N LYS A 109 6.55 12.13 -13.54
CA LYS A 109 5.60 11.99 -12.42
C LYS A 109 4.20 11.62 -12.90
N GLY A 110 3.72 12.29 -13.95
CA GLY A 110 2.45 11.98 -14.61
C GLY A 110 2.40 10.54 -15.11
N ASP A 111 3.42 10.10 -15.84
CA ASP A 111 3.53 8.76 -16.40
C ASP A 111 3.50 7.67 -15.31
N MET A 112 4.24 7.89 -14.21
CA MET A 112 4.22 6.96 -13.07
C MET A 112 2.83 6.86 -12.43
N TYR A 113 2.11 7.97 -12.28
CA TYR A 113 0.74 7.95 -11.77
C TYR A 113 -0.23 7.27 -12.73
N HIS A 114 -0.07 7.47 -14.03
CA HIS A 114 -0.85 6.79 -15.05
C HIS A 114 -0.63 5.27 -15.00
N LEU A 115 0.62 4.82 -14.94
CA LEU A 115 0.97 3.40 -14.82
C LEU A 115 0.49 2.80 -13.50
N ALA A 116 0.66 3.50 -12.38
CA ALA A 116 0.17 3.07 -11.08
C ALA A 116 -1.36 2.89 -11.11
N ASN A 117 -2.11 3.85 -11.65
CA ASN A 117 -3.56 3.76 -11.76
C ASN A 117 -4.02 2.61 -12.67
N ALA A 118 -3.28 2.28 -13.72
CA ALA A 118 -3.55 1.12 -14.57
C ALA A 118 -3.43 -0.19 -13.79
N LYS A 119 -2.31 -0.37 -13.06
CA LYS A 119 -2.09 -1.55 -12.21
C LYS A 119 -3.16 -1.66 -11.11
N LEU A 120 -3.52 -0.56 -10.46
CA LEU A 120 -4.58 -0.53 -9.44
C LEU A 120 -5.97 -0.88 -10.00
N SER A 121 -6.27 -0.44 -11.22
CA SER A 121 -7.54 -0.76 -11.88
C SER A 121 -7.63 -2.24 -12.26
N ALA A 122 -6.51 -2.87 -12.63
CA ALA A 122 -6.43 -4.30 -12.87
C ALA A 122 -6.71 -5.13 -11.59
N VAL A 123 -6.16 -4.71 -10.44
CA VAL A 123 -6.44 -5.32 -9.13
C VAL A 123 -7.91 -5.19 -8.76
N HIS A 124 -8.50 -4.01 -8.95
CA HIS A 124 -9.91 -3.78 -8.67
C HIS A 124 -10.81 -4.65 -9.55
N ALA A 125 -10.49 -4.81 -10.84
CA ALA A 125 -11.29 -5.63 -11.76
C ALA A 125 -11.35 -7.11 -11.35
N LYS A 126 -10.32 -7.61 -10.67
CA LYS A 126 -10.25 -9.01 -10.19
C LYS A 126 -11.08 -9.26 -8.92
N ASN A 127 -11.68 -8.22 -8.32
CA ASN A 127 -12.62 -8.30 -7.18
C ASN A 127 -12.16 -9.26 -6.06
N GLY A 128 -10.89 -9.21 -5.68
CA GLY A 128 -10.28 -10.12 -4.71
C GLY A 128 -9.69 -9.43 -3.47
N LEU A 129 -8.78 -10.14 -2.79
CA LEU A 129 -7.96 -9.58 -1.72
C LEU A 129 -7.21 -8.33 -2.24
N GLY A 130 -7.33 -7.21 -1.54
CA GLY A 130 -6.63 -5.96 -1.88
C GLY A 130 -7.45 -4.89 -2.61
N VAL A 131 -8.74 -5.10 -2.90
CA VAL A 131 -9.61 -4.07 -3.53
C VAL A 131 -9.62 -2.76 -2.74
N VAL A 132 -9.72 -2.82 -1.41
CA VAL A 132 -9.69 -1.62 -0.55
C VAL A 132 -8.36 -0.87 -0.69
N ALA A 133 -7.24 -1.61 -0.65
CA ALA A 133 -5.91 -1.03 -0.83
C ALA A 133 -5.76 -0.42 -2.23
N ALA A 134 -6.34 -1.05 -3.26
CA ALA A 134 -6.29 -0.54 -4.61
C ALA A 134 -7.09 0.77 -4.79
N LEU A 135 -8.26 0.86 -4.15
CA LEU A 135 -9.06 2.08 -4.12
C LEU A 135 -8.36 3.20 -3.35
N LEU A 136 -7.66 2.88 -2.26
CA LEU A 136 -6.85 3.86 -1.54
C LEU A 136 -5.72 4.39 -2.41
N GLY A 137 -4.99 3.51 -3.11
CA GLY A 137 -3.97 3.93 -4.07
C GLY A 137 -4.55 4.81 -5.18
N LYS A 138 -5.76 4.49 -5.68
CA LYS A 138 -6.43 5.26 -6.72
C LYS A 138 -6.82 6.66 -6.22
N ALA A 139 -7.34 6.76 -5.00
CA ALA A 139 -7.63 8.04 -4.37
C ALA A 139 -6.35 8.89 -4.21
N GLU A 140 -5.22 8.26 -3.84
CA GLU A 140 -3.93 8.94 -3.73
C GLU A 140 -3.45 9.50 -5.08
N VAL A 141 -3.54 8.70 -6.16
CA VAL A 141 -3.23 9.18 -7.53
C VAL A 141 -4.08 10.39 -7.89
N LEU A 142 -5.40 10.31 -7.67
CA LEU A 142 -6.32 11.40 -8.00
C LEU A 142 -6.01 12.67 -7.22
N ALA A 143 -5.75 12.55 -5.91
CA ALA A 143 -5.39 13.68 -5.06
C ALA A 143 -4.06 14.33 -5.49
N ASN A 144 -3.04 13.53 -5.85
CA ASN A 144 -1.76 14.04 -6.32
C ASN A 144 -1.84 14.73 -7.69
N ARG A 145 -2.84 14.37 -8.51
CA ARG A 145 -3.14 15.03 -9.79
C ARG A 145 -4.03 16.27 -9.64
N GLY A 146 -4.44 16.62 -8.42
CA GLY A 146 -5.30 17.77 -8.13
C GLY A 146 -6.80 17.49 -8.26
N SER A 147 -7.21 16.27 -8.60
CA SER A 147 -8.61 15.87 -8.72
C SER A 147 -9.20 15.48 -7.36
N TYR A 148 -9.20 16.43 -6.41
CA TYR A 148 -9.69 16.22 -5.04
C TYR A 148 -11.17 15.78 -4.92
N PRO A 149 -12.11 16.25 -5.76
CA PRO A 149 -13.49 15.78 -5.70
C PRO A 149 -13.59 14.28 -6.02
N ALA A 150 -12.95 13.85 -7.11
CA ALA A 150 -12.92 12.45 -7.52
C ALA A 150 -12.19 11.57 -6.48
N ALA A 151 -11.11 12.06 -5.87
CA ALA A 151 -10.42 11.37 -4.79
C ALA A 151 -11.33 11.15 -3.58
N ARG A 152 -12.08 12.20 -3.17
CA ARG A 152 -13.06 12.12 -2.08
C ARG A 152 -14.14 11.08 -2.36
N ASP A 153 -14.70 11.05 -3.57
CA ASP A 153 -15.78 10.12 -3.91
C ASP A 153 -15.32 8.66 -3.84
N VAL A 154 -14.07 8.38 -4.24
CA VAL A 154 -13.45 7.05 -4.07
C VAL A 154 -13.29 6.70 -2.59
N LEU A 155 -12.86 7.65 -1.74
CA LEU A 155 -12.69 7.43 -0.31
C LEU A 155 -14.03 7.23 0.43
N ILE A 156 -15.08 7.92 0.02
CA ILE A 156 -16.44 7.71 0.55
C ILE A 156 -16.90 6.29 0.21
N ARG A 157 -16.70 5.84 -1.03
CA ARG A 157 -17.03 4.47 -1.43
C ARG A 157 -16.31 3.42 -0.57
N ILE A 158 -15.07 3.69 -0.15
CA ILE A 158 -14.33 2.81 0.77
C ILE A 158 -15.03 2.73 2.13
N LEU A 159 -15.50 3.86 2.68
CA LEU A 159 -16.27 3.87 3.93
C LEU A 159 -17.61 3.14 3.80
N ASP A 160 -18.28 3.24 2.66
CA ASP A 160 -19.56 2.55 2.42
C ASP A 160 -19.36 1.02 2.42
N MET A 161 -18.27 0.53 1.84
CA MET A 161 -17.94 -0.91 1.83
C MET A 161 -17.37 -1.38 3.18
N HIS A 162 -16.58 -0.54 3.85
CA HIS A 162 -15.93 -0.87 5.12
C HIS A 162 -16.08 0.29 6.13
N PRO A 163 -17.23 0.38 6.83
CA PRO A 163 -17.49 1.46 7.78
C PRO A 163 -16.50 1.54 8.94
N HIS A 164 -15.92 0.40 9.31
CA HIS A 164 -14.94 0.23 10.39
C HIS A 164 -13.48 0.39 9.92
N CYS A 165 -13.24 0.99 8.75
CA CYS A 165 -11.87 1.26 8.33
C CYS A 165 -11.14 2.16 9.35
N GLY A 166 -9.82 2.04 9.40
CA GLY A 166 -8.97 2.82 10.29
C GLY A 166 -9.06 4.35 10.08
N PRO A 167 -8.40 5.13 10.95
CA PRO A 167 -8.45 6.59 10.92
C PRO A 167 -7.91 7.17 9.59
N ASP A 168 -7.01 6.47 8.91
CA ASP A 168 -6.33 6.93 7.70
C ASP A 168 -7.28 7.37 6.58
N VAL A 169 -8.36 6.61 6.33
CA VAL A 169 -9.34 6.94 5.28
C VAL A 169 -10.06 8.24 5.60
N ARG A 170 -10.38 8.48 6.88
CA ARG A 170 -11.05 9.70 7.34
C ARG A 170 -10.12 10.90 7.28
N VAL A 171 -8.83 10.71 7.60
CA VAL A 171 -7.80 11.74 7.39
C VAL A 171 -7.70 12.10 5.90
N ALA A 172 -7.69 11.11 5.00
CA ALA A 172 -7.63 11.36 3.56
C ALA A 172 -8.86 12.14 3.04
N ILE A 173 -10.06 11.84 3.55
CA ILE A 173 -11.27 12.62 3.24
C ILE A 173 -11.15 14.05 3.76
N GLY A 174 -10.69 14.22 5.00
CA GLY A 174 -10.46 15.54 5.59
C GLY A 174 -9.46 16.37 4.78
N TYR A 175 -8.38 15.75 4.32
CA TYR A 175 -7.40 16.37 3.44
C TYR A 175 -8.01 16.83 2.11
N CYS A 176 -8.81 15.98 1.47
CA CYS A 176 -9.48 16.34 0.22
C CYS A 176 -10.47 17.50 0.43
N CYS A 177 -11.27 17.47 1.51
CA CYS A 177 -12.21 18.54 1.85
C CYS A 177 -11.48 19.86 2.13
N PHE A 178 -10.35 19.80 2.84
CA PHE A 178 -9.52 20.97 3.13
C PHE A 178 -8.98 21.62 1.84
N LYS A 179 -8.50 20.81 0.89
CA LYS A 179 -8.03 21.29 -0.42
C LYS A 179 -9.14 21.88 -1.30
N LEU A 180 -10.39 21.50 -1.05
CA LEU A 180 -11.58 22.07 -1.70
C LEU A 180 -12.13 23.32 -0.99
N GLY A 181 -11.54 23.75 0.13
CA GLY A 181 -12.05 24.87 0.93
C GLY A 181 -13.26 24.51 1.81
N GLU A 182 -13.65 23.25 1.89
CA GLU A 182 -14.76 22.75 2.70
C GLU A 182 -14.30 22.54 4.17
N PHE A 183 -13.90 23.62 4.85
CA PHE A 183 -13.21 23.55 6.15
C PHE A 183 -14.01 22.87 7.26
N GLU A 184 -15.32 23.10 7.33
CA GLU A 184 -16.18 22.46 8.34
C GLU A 184 -16.27 20.95 8.15
N ARG A 185 -16.37 20.49 6.90
CA ARG A 185 -16.36 19.06 6.58
C ARG A 185 -15.00 18.43 6.86
N ALA A 186 -13.92 19.14 6.56
CA ALA A 186 -12.57 18.71 6.89
C ALA A 186 -12.38 18.56 8.41
N ARG A 187 -12.82 19.55 9.20
CA ARG A 187 -12.75 19.53 10.66
C ARG A 187 -13.53 18.34 11.25
N LEU A 188 -14.72 18.06 10.74
CA LEU A 188 -15.51 16.90 11.17
C LEU A 188 -14.79 15.58 10.88
N ALA A 189 -14.23 15.44 9.67
CA ALA A 189 -13.50 14.25 9.26
C ALA A 189 -12.27 14.00 10.14
N PHE A 190 -11.48 15.05 10.42
CA PHE A 190 -10.32 14.97 11.31
C PHE A 190 -10.72 14.65 12.75
N ARG A 191 -11.79 15.26 13.27
CA ARG A 191 -12.30 14.94 14.62
C ARG A 191 -12.69 13.47 14.75
N ARG A 192 -13.37 12.92 13.75
CA ARG A 192 -13.70 11.48 13.74
C ARG A 192 -12.48 10.59 13.64
N ALA A 193 -11.46 10.99 12.86
CA ALA A 193 -10.21 10.26 12.81
C ALA A 193 -9.50 10.23 14.17
N LEU A 194 -9.46 11.36 14.88
CA LEU A 194 -8.87 11.46 16.22
C LEU A 194 -9.61 10.60 17.25
N GLN A 195 -10.95 10.62 17.24
CA GLN A 195 -11.73 9.76 18.12
C GLN A 195 -11.35 8.29 17.94
N LEU A 196 -11.19 7.82 16.69
CA LEU A 196 -10.80 6.44 16.42
C LEU A 196 -9.36 6.12 16.83
N THR A 197 -8.41 7.03 16.66
CA THR A 197 -7.03 6.81 17.13
C THR A 197 -6.95 6.73 18.64
N ASP A 198 -7.73 7.56 19.34
CA ASP A 198 -7.72 7.61 20.80
C ASP A 198 -8.25 6.31 21.38
N PHE A 199 -9.34 5.74 20.83
CA PHE A 199 -9.84 4.42 21.26
C PHE A 199 -8.85 3.27 21.03
N THR A 200 -8.02 3.34 19.99
CA THR A 200 -7.04 2.27 19.69
C THR A 200 -5.77 2.30 20.53
N ASN A 201 -5.51 3.39 21.27
CA ASN A 201 -4.30 3.56 22.09
C ASN A 201 -4.52 3.27 23.59
N VAL A 202 -5.72 2.84 24.00
CA VAL A 202 -6.09 2.61 25.41
C VAL A 202 -6.01 1.12 25.84
N GLU A 203 -5.44 0.23 25.03
CA GLU A 203 -5.23 -1.21 25.38
C GLU A 203 -3.77 -1.66 25.22
#